data_AF-A0A9X8N5J7-F1
#
_entry.id   AF-A0A9X8N5J7-F1
#
_cell.length_a   1.000
_cell.length_b   1.000
_cell.length_c   1.000
_cell.angle_alpha   90.00
_cell.angle_beta   90.00
_cell.angle_gamma   90.00
#
_symmetry.space_group_name_H-M   'P 1'
#
loop_
_entity.id
_entity.type
_entity.pdbx_description
1 polymer ?
#
loop_
_entity_poly.entity_id
_entity_poly.type
_entity_poly.pdbx_seq_one_letter_code
_entity_poly.pdbx_strand_id
1 'polypeptide(L)'
;MLAAALEAEVNAYIVELADERDGKVRRPVVRNGYHQPRQVTTAAGVVEGKAPRDAPHLVALVRAGSHFERGQLIERPKPLVA
;
A
#
# COMPACT_ATOMS: atom_id res chain seq x y z
N MET A 1 -0.51 -7.68 17.20
CA MET A 1 -0.20 -6.23 17.11
C MET A 1 0.28 -5.82 15.71
N LEU A 2 1.31 -6.45 15.12
CA LEU A 2 1.89 -6.01 13.84
C LEU A 2 0.96 -6.19 12.62
N ALA A 3 0.26 -7.32 12.53
CA ALA A 3 -0.74 -7.53 11.48
C ALA A 3 -1.90 -6.52 11.56
N ALA A 4 -2.38 -6.21 12.77
CA ALA A 4 -3.46 -5.25 12.98
C ALA A 4 -3.05 -3.82 12.62
N ALA A 5 -1.79 -3.43 12.89
CA ALA A 5 -1.26 -2.15 12.45
C ALA A 5 -1.25 -2.05 10.92
N LEU A 6 -0.79 -3.10 10.24
CA LEU A 6 -0.74 -3.15 8.78
C LEU A 6 -2.15 -3.14 8.15
N GLU A 7 -3.13 -3.77 8.79
CA GLU A 7 -4.54 -3.66 8.40
C GLU A 7 -5.07 -2.24 8.52
N ALA A 8 -4.76 -1.56 9.63
CA ALA A 8 -5.24 -0.21 9.89
C ALA A 8 -4.67 0.78 8.87
N GLU A 9 -3.38 0.66 8.53
CA GLU A 9 -2.72 1.47 7.50
C GLU A 9 -3.35 1.26 6.12
N VAL A 10 -3.52 0.00 5.70
CA VAL A 10 -4.16 -0.33 4.42
C VAL A 10 -5.60 0.19 4.36
N ASN A 11 -6.35 0.08 5.46
CA ASN A 11 -7.72 0.61 5.52
C ASN A 11 -7.76 2.13 5.44
N ALA A 12 -6.90 2.82 6.18
CA ALA A 12 -6.81 4.28 6.14
C ALA A 12 -6.55 4.76 4.71
N TYR A 13 -5.64 4.09 4.01
CA TYR A 13 -5.28 4.43 2.64
C TYR A 13 -6.41 4.16 1.62
N ILE A 14 -7.11 3.03 1.76
CA ILE A 14 -8.29 2.74 0.91
C ILE A 14 -9.38 3.79 1.12
N VAL A 15 -9.58 4.24 2.36
CA VAL A 15 -10.57 5.28 2.70
C VAL A 15 -10.15 6.63 2.11
N GLU A 16 -8.89 7.02 2.25
CA GLU A 16 -8.37 8.29 1.72
C GLU A 16 -8.56 8.41 0.20
N LEU A 17 -8.40 7.30 -0.53
CA LEU A 17 -8.53 7.26 -1.99
C LEU A 17 -9.89 6.73 -2.48
N ALA A 18 -10.87 6.61 -1.58
CA ALA A 18 -12.16 6.00 -1.90
C ALA A 18 -12.95 6.77 -2.97
N ASP A 19 -12.69 8.08 -3.12
CA ASP A 19 -13.36 8.96 -4.08
C ASP A 19 -12.56 9.18 -5.36
N GLU A 20 -11.28 8.79 -5.40
CA GLU A 20 -10.45 8.92 -6.58
C GLU A 20 -10.81 7.88 -7.64
N ARG A 21 -10.87 8.33 -8.89
CA ARG A 21 -11.17 7.47 -10.04
C ARG A 21 -10.17 7.75 -11.16
N ASP A 22 -9.70 6.70 -11.81
CA ASP A 22 -8.91 6.83 -13.02
C ASP A 22 -9.78 7.22 -14.23
N GLY A 23 -9.17 7.39 -15.41
CA GLY A 23 -9.88 7.70 -16.66
C GLY A 23 -10.88 6.62 -17.13
N LYS A 24 -10.95 5.47 -16.45
CA LYS A 24 -11.88 4.36 -16.72
C LYS A 24 -12.86 4.14 -15.56
N VAL A 25 -13.01 5.12 -14.65
CA VAL A 25 -13.92 5.09 -13.50
C VAL A 25 -13.60 3.96 -12.51
N ARG A 26 -12.33 3.53 -12.44
CA ARG A 26 -11.87 2.52 -11.48
C ARG A 26 -11.20 3.18 -10.30
N ARG A 27 -11.32 2.56 -9.12
CA ARG A 27 -10.55 2.98 -7.94
C ARG A 27 -9.07 2.70 -8.20
N PRO A 28 -8.16 3.63 -7.87
CA PRO A 28 -6.73 3.40 -8.01
C PRO A 28 -6.23 2.32 -7.05
N VAL A 29 -6.93 2.10 -5.93
CA VAL A 29 -6.52 1.18 -4.86
C VAL A 29 -7.72 0.35 -4.40
N VAL A 30 -7.53 -0.96 -4.32
CA VAL A 30 -8.52 -1.95 -3.86
C VAL A 30 -7.84 -3.00 -3.01
N ARG A 31 -8.59 -3.72 -2.17
CA ARG A 31 -8.03 -4.89 -1.46
C ARG A 31 -7.73 -6.02 -2.45
N ASN A 32 -6.47 -6.49 -2.45
CA ASN A 32 -5.91 -7.57 -3.26
C ASN A 32 -5.58 -8.82 -2.42
N GLY A 33 -6.14 -8.90 -1.20
CA GLY A 33 -5.93 -10.02 -0.29
C GLY A 33 -4.52 -10.04 0.32
N TYR A 34 -4.01 -11.24 0.59
CA TYR A 34 -2.84 -11.45 1.45
C TYR A 34 -1.75 -12.29 0.78
N HIS A 35 -0.50 -12.02 1.16
CA HIS A 35 0.58 -12.96 0.91
C HIS A 35 0.39 -14.23 1.74
N GLN A 36 1.02 -15.31 1.29
CA GLN A 36 1.13 -16.52 2.10
C GLN A 36 1.83 -16.18 3.42
N PRO A 37 1.41 -16.77 4.55
CA PRO A 37 2.09 -16.59 5.83
C PRO A 37 3.57 -16.95 5.72
N ARG A 38 4.43 -16.17 6.36
CA ARG A 38 5.88 -16.41 6.41
C ARG A 38 6.44 -16.09 7.78
N GLN A 39 7.54 -16.75 8.11
CA GLN A 39 8.31 -16.45 9.32
C GLN A 39 9.15 -15.19 9.10
N VAL A 40 9.10 -14.27 10.06
CA VAL A 40 9.82 -13.00 10.08
C VAL A 40 10.73 -12.97 11.31
N THR A 41 12.03 -12.88 11.11
CA THR A 41 12.98 -12.72 12.21
C THR A 41 12.98 -11.28 12.68
N THR A 42 12.72 -11.08 13.96
CA THR A 42 12.76 -9.78 14.64
C THR A 42 13.73 -9.84 15.82
N ALA A 43 14.03 -8.69 16.43
CA ALA A 43 14.84 -8.65 17.65
C ALA A 43 14.20 -9.42 18.83
N ALA A 44 12.88 -9.62 18.80
CA ALA A 44 12.14 -10.41 19.78
C ALA A 44 12.05 -11.91 19.43
N GLY A 45 12.72 -12.34 18.37
CA GLY A 45 12.66 -13.71 17.84
C GLY A 45 11.87 -13.82 16.54
N VAL A 46 11.61 -15.06 16.12
CA VAL A 46 10.90 -15.36 14.87
C VAL A 46 9.40 -15.32 15.10
N VAL A 47 8.68 -14.59 14.24
CA VAL A 47 7.24 -14.38 14.33
C VAL A 47 6.58 -14.74 13.02
N GLU A 48 5.46 -15.45 13.05
CA GLU A 48 4.67 -15.70 11.85
C GLU A 48 3.87 -14.44 11.46
N GLY A 49 4.02 -14.01 10.21
CA GLY A 49 3.39 -12.82 9.67
C GLY A 49 2.63 -13.12 8.38
N LYS A 50 1.41 -12.60 8.29
CA LYS A 50 0.58 -12.59 7.07
C LYS A 50 0.32 -11.14 6.66
N ALA A 51 0.99 -10.68 5.61
CA ALA A 51 0.90 -9.29 5.15
C ALA A 51 -0.18 -9.14 4.07
N PRO A 52 -1.00 -8.06 4.09
CA PRO A 52 -1.77 -7.63 2.93
C PRO A 52 -0.85 -7.45 1.73
N ARG A 53 -1.30 -7.84 0.54
CA ARG A 53 -0.54 -7.58 -0.70
C ARG A 53 -0.45 -6.08 -1.01
N ASP A 54 -1.35 -5.33 -0.40
CA ASP A 54 -1.45 -3.89 -0.50
C ASP A 54 -0.68 -3.17 0.62
N ALA A 55 0.18 -3.86 1.34
CA ALA A 55 1.07 -3.22 2.31
C ALA A 55 2.20 -2.33 1.69
N PRO A 56 2.80 -2.63 0.51
CA PRO A 56 4.01 -1.91 0.05
C PRO A 56 3.72 -0.65 -0.77
N HIS A 57 2.62 0.07 -0.49
CA HIS A 57 2.06 1.06 -1.42
C HIS A 57 2.96 2.30 -1.69
N LEU A 58 3.89 2.66 -0.81
CA LEU A 58 4.88 3.70 -1.12
C LEU A 58 5.79 3.31 -2.30
N VAL A 59 6.19 2.04 -2.37
CA VAL A 59 7.01 1.51 -3.48
C VAL A 59 6.19 1.43 -4.76
N ALA A 60 4.90 1.10 -4.67
CA ALA A 60 4.01 1.08 -5.82
C ALA A 60 3.82 2.48 -6.42
N LEU A 61 3.66 3.51 -5.57
CA LEU A 61 3.54 4.91 -5.99
C LEU A 61 4.83 5.42 -6.64
N VAL A 62 6.01 5.14 -6.06
CA VAL A 62 7.31 5.48 -6.67
C VAL A 62 7.48 4.80 -8.03
N ARG A 63 7.13 3.51 -8.15
CA ARG A 63 7.18 2.78 -9.43
C ARG A 63 6.19 3.31 -10.46
N ALA A 64 5.05 3.87 -10.02
CA ALA A 64 4.07 4.54 -10.87
C ALA A 64 4.46 5.99 -11.24
N GLY A 65 5.66 6.46 -10.85
CA GLY A 65 6.17 7.79 -11.20
C GLY A 65 5.77 8.89 -10.22
N SER A 66 5.35 8.54 -9.00
CA SER A 66 5.03 9.53 -7.96
C SER A 66 6.30 10.06 -7.29
N HIS A 67 6.43 11.38 -7.16
CA HIS A 67 7.54 12.02 -6.44
C HIS A 67 7.20 12.31 -4.98
N PHE A 68 8.17 12.05 -4.09
CA PHE A 68 8.08 12.32 -2.66
C PHE A 68 9.21 13.25 -2.22
N GLU A 69 8.92 14.20 -1.34
CA GLU A 69 9.92 15.04 -0.65
C GLU A 69 9.68 14.94 0.87
N ARG A 70 10.73 14.61 1.63
CA ARG A 70 10.67 14.44 3.10
C ARG A 70 9.57 13.47 3.57
N GLY A 71 9.26 12.46 2.77
CA GLY A 71 8.22 11.46 3.05
C GLY A 71 6.79 11.92 2.73
N GLN A 72 6.61 13.14 2.21
CA GLN A 72 5.33 13.63 1.72
C GLN A 72 5.24 13.48 0.19
N LEU A 73 4.10 13.01 -0.30
CA LEU A 73 3.80 12.93 -1.72
C LEU A 73 3.66 14.35 -2.28
N ILE A 74 4.59 14.76 -3.15
CA ILE A 74 4.61 16.10 -3.74
C ILE A 74 4.06 16.13 -5.17
N GLU A 75 4.03 14.98 -5.85
CA GLU A 75 3.52 14.88 -7.21
C GLU A 75 2.61 13.65 -7.34
N ARG A 76 1.34 13.89 -7.67
CA ARG A 76 0.40 12.80 -7.99
C ARG A 76 0.92 12.05 -9.22
N PRO A 77 0.91 10.70 -9.22
CA PRO A 77 1.40 9.94 -10.36
C PRO A 77 0.68 10.38 -11.62
N LYS A 78 1.46 10.79 -12.63
CA LYS A 78 0.93 11.01 -13.97
C LYS A 78 0.35 9.67 -14.43
N PRO A 79 -0.90 9.62 -14.92
CA PRO A 79 -1.50 8.35 -15.31
C PRO A 79 -0.57 7.69 -16.33
N LEU A 80 -0.21 6.43 -16.08
CA LEU A 80 0.53 5.62 -17.04
C LEU A 80 -0.35 5.53 -18.29
N VAL A 81 -0.05 6.38 -19.27
CA VAL A 81 -0.70 6.33 -20.57
C VAL A 81 -0.17 5.06 -21.23
N ALA A 82 -1.08 4.12 -21.49
CA ALA A 82 -0.83 2.95 -22.34
C ALA A 82 -0.98 3.33 -23.81
#